data_AF-A0A831XFI1-F1
#
_entry.id   AF-A0A831XFI1-F1
#
_cell.length_a   1.000
_cell.length_b   1.000
_cell.length_c   1.000
_cell.angle_alpha   90.00
_cell.angle_beta   90.00
_cell.angle_gamma   90.00
#
_symmetry.space_group_name_H-M   'P 1'
#
loop_
_entity.id
_entity.type
_entity.pdbx_description
1 polymer ?
#
loop_
_entity_poly.entity_id
_entity_poly.type
_entity_poly.pdbx_seq_one_letter_code
_entity_poly.pdbx_strand_id
1 'polypeptide(L)'
;MDRDALRMTTSELIGRRLEAARIVAIAAILAGLLLTLLGLLVSGLQIVASYLVGYLFWFEITLGALGWLLLHHIVGGGWGFVLRRALEATTRLLPLMALLFVPVGLGMLFGVLYPWARPGAAADPILAWRQPYLNPLFFLVRAALYFAAWIALATTLHRWGRRLDAEADPVIVHRLNLLGAGGLVAYLLTASFASFDW
;
A
#
# COMPACT_ATOMS: atom_id res chain seq x y z
N MET A 1 -38.93 -5.28 20.04
CA MET A 1 -38.26 -4.24 19.22
C MET A 1 -37.86 -4.90 17.91
N ASP A 2 -38.31 -4.33 16.79
CA ASP A 2 -38.20 -4.92 15.45
C ASP A 2 -36.73 -5.01 14.97
N ARG A 3 -36.36 -6.14 14.36
CA ARG A 3 -35.00 -6.41 13.87
C ARG A 3 -34.62 -5.49 12.72
N ASP A 4 -35.60 -5.06 11.93
CA ASP A 4 -35.36 -4.18 10.78
C ASP A 4 -35.14 -2.72 11.23
N ALA A 5 -35.88 -2.28 12.26
CA ALA A 5 -35.63 -0.98 12.92
C ALA A 5 -34.23 -0.88 13.55
N LEU A 6 -33.75 -1.96 14.17
CA LEU A 6 -32.39 -2.05 14.72
C LEU A 6 -31.30 -1.98 13.63
N ARG A 7 -31.51 -2.66 12.50
CA ARG A 7 -30.57 -2.67 11.35
C ARG A 7 -30.48 -1.29 10.68
N MET A 8 -31.61 -0.63 10.50
CA MET A 8 -31.66 0.72 9.94
C MET A 8 -30.93 1.73 10.83
N THR A 9 -31.19 1.70 12.15
CA THR A 9 -30.57 2.62 13.12
C THR A 9 -29.04 2.44 13.19
N THR A 10 -28.55 1.19 13.14
CA THR A 10 -27.11 0.89 13.17
C THR A 10 -26.39 1.32 11.90
N SER A 11 -26.99 1.09 10.73
CA SER A 11 -26.44 1.56 9.45
C SER A 11 -26.34 3.09 9.40
N GLU A 12 -27.37 3.80 9.84
CA GLU A 12 -27.37 5.28 9.87
C GLU A 12 -26.35 5.86 10.85
N LEU A 13 -26.19 5.24 12.02
CA LEU A 13 -25.22 5.69 13.02
C LEU A 13 -23.78 5.47 12.53
N ILE A 14 -23.50 4.30 11.95
CA ILE A 14 -22.19 3.98 11.37
C ILE A 14 -21.90 4.92 10.19
N GLY A 15 -22.87 5.13 9.30
CA GLY A 15 -22.73 6.03 8.15
C GLY A 15 -22.32 7.45 8.56
N ARG A 16 -23.04 8.05 9.52
CA ARG A 16 -22.72 9.39 10.03
C ARG A 16 -21.33 9.49 10.65
N ARG A 17 -20.92 8.48 11.44
CA ARG A 17 -19.57 8.45 12.03
C ARG A 17 -18.48 8.31 10.98
N LEU A 18 -18.69 7.48 9.95
CA LEU A 18 -17.75 7.33 8.85
C LEU A 18 -17.62 8.61 8.03
N GLU A 19 -18.72 9.32 7.81
CA GLU A 19 -18.71 10.60 7.09
C GLU A 19 -17.97 11.69 7.87
N ALA A 20 -18.22 11.80 9.18
CA ALA A 20 -17.46 12.69 10.05
C ALA A 20 -15.95 12.34 10.07
N ALA A 21 -15.62 11.05 10.21
CA ALA A 21 -14.23 10.57 10.15
C ALA A 21 -13.58 10.87 8.80
N ARG A 22 -14.33 10.75 7.70
CA ARG A 22 -13.85 11.08 6.34
C ARG A 22 -13.52 12.57 6.23
N ILE A 23 -14.35 13.46 6.75
CA ILE A 23 -14.10 14.90 6.73
C ILE A 23 -12.82 15.23 7.52
N VAL A 24 -12.69 14.67 8.73
CA VAL A 24 -11.50 14.83 9.57
C VAL A 24 -10.25 14.30 8.85
N ALA A 25 -10.35 13.13 8.21
CA ALA A 25 -9.25 12.56 7.43
C ALA A 25 -8.85 13.44 6.25
N ILE A 26 -9.80 13.99 5.50
CA ILE A 26 -9.52 14.93 4.39
C ILE A 26 -8.84 16.19 4.93
N ALA A 27 -9.35 16.77 6.03
CA ALA A 27 -8.73 17.93 6.66
C ALA A 27 -7.29 17.64 7.12
N ALA A 28 -7.05 16.47 7.72
CA ALA A 28 -5.71 16.03 8.12
C ALA A 28 -4.78 15.83 6.92
N ILE A 29 -5.28 15.27 5.81
CA ILE A 29 -4.53 15.13 4.55
C ILE A 29 -4.13 16.50 4.00
N LEU A 30 -5.07 17.44 3.94
CA LEU A 30 -4.80 18.80 3.44
C LEU A 30 -3.81 19.54 4.33
N ALA A 31 -3.95 19.44 5.65
CA ALA A 31 -3.00 20.01 6.61
C ALA A 31 -1.60 19.38 6.47
N GLY A 32 -1.52 18.05 6.37
CA GLY A 32 -0.26 17.32 6.17
C GLY A 32 0.44 17.70 4.85
N LEU A 33 -0.33 17.82 3.77
CA LEU A 33 0.17 18.28 2.48
C LEU A 33 0.69 19.72 2.58
N LEU A 34 -0.07 20.63 3.19
CA LEU A 34 0.35 22.02 3.40
C LEU A 34 1.65 22.10 4.22
N LEU A 35 1.75 21.36 5.33
CA LEU A 35 2.96 21.31 6.16
C LEU A 35 4.16 20.74 5.40
N THR A 36 3.94 19.73 4.55
CA THR A 36 5.00 19.17 3.69
C THR A 36 5.49 20.19 2.68
N LEU A 37 4.57 20.95 2.05
CA LEU A 37 4.90 22.01 1.11
C LEU A 37 5.62 23.19 1.79
N LEU A 38 5.19 23.59 2.99
CA LEU A 38 5.90 24.60 3.79
C LEU A 38 7.31 24.10 4.18
N GLY A 39 7.46 22.81 4.45
CA GLY A 39 8.76 22.17 4.69
C GLY A 39 9.74 22.32 3.53
N LEU A 40 9.27 22.33 2.27
CA LEU A 40 10.10 22.62 1.09
C LEU A 40 10.66 24.05 1.12
N LEU A 41 9.89 25.02 1.64
CA LEU A 41 10.32 26.42 1.73
C LEU A 41 11.35 26.64 2.85
N VAL A 42 11.26 25.87 3.93
CA VAL A 42 12.15 26.03 5.11
C VAL A 42 13.44 25.21 4.97
N SER A 43 13.34 23.97 4.47
CA SER A 43 14.45 23.00 4.46
C SER A 43 14.86 22.55 3.06
N GLY A 44 14.25 23.10 2.01
CA GLY A 44 14.52 22.68 0.63
C GLY A 44 14.15 21.21 0.42
N LEU A 45 14.98 20.50 -0.35
CA LEU A 45 14.74 19.09 -0.67
C LEU A 45 15.01 18.13 0.50
N GLN A 46 15.56 18.60 1.64
CA GLN A 46 15.79 17.74 2.81
C GLN A 46 14.48 17.13 3.36
N ILE A 47 13.34 17.82 3.19
CA ILE A 47 12.02 17.33 3.59
C ILE A 47 11.65 15.99 2.94
N VAL A 48 12.23 15.66 1.78
CA VAL A 48 12.00 14.39 1.07
C VAL A 48 12.45 13.20 1.94
N ALA A 49 13.49 13.33 2.76
CA ALA A 49 13.92 12.27 3.67
C ALA A 49 12.86 12.02 4.76
N SER A 50 12.30 13.07 5.34
CA SER A 50 11.19 12.97 6.30
C SER A 50 9.91 12.44 5.65
N TYR A 51 9.67 12.83 4.39
CA TYR A 51 8.57 12.29 3.59
C TYR A 51 8.69 10.78 3.42
N LEU A 52 9.89 10.26 3.11
CA LEU A 52 10.12 8.82 2.96
C LEU A 52 9.71 8.06 4.23
N VAL A 53 10.07 8.55 5.41
CA VAL A 53 9.69 7.91 6.69
C VAL A 53 8.17 7.85 6.86
N GLY A 54 7.48 8.97 6.61
CA GLY A 54 6.01 9.01 6.68
C GLY A 54 5.35 8.13 5.62
N TYR A 55 5.90 8.12 4.42
CA TYR A 55 5.45 7.27 3.32
C TYR A 55 5.58 5.79 3.69
N LEU A 56 6.75 5.33 4.13
CA LEU A 56 7.00 3.93 4.51
C LEU A 56 6.04 3.46 5.61
N PHE A 57 5.78 4.30 6.62
CA PHE A 57 4.83 3.98 7.68
C PHE A 57 3.43 3.62 7.14
N TRP A 58 2.86 4.47 6.28
CA TRP A 58 1.51 4.24 5.72
C TRP A 58 1.51 3.17 4.63
N PHE A 59 2.59 3.08 3.88
CA PHE A 59 2.80 2.05 2.88
C PHE A 59 2.86 0.65 3.51
N GLU A 60 3.60 0.46 4.60
CA GLU A 60 3.72 -0.81 5.31
C GLU A 60 2.39 -1.25 5.94
N ILE A 61 1.59 -0.33 6.47
CA ILE A 61 0.22 -0.64 6.93
C ILE A 61 -0.63 -1.14 5.76
N THR A 62 -0.52 -0.49 4.61
CA THR A 62 -1.29 -0.84 3.40
C THR A 62 -0.86 -2.18 2.82
N LEU A 63 0.45 -2.39 2.70
CA LEU A 63 1.04 -3.59 2.16
C LEU A 63 0.85 -4.78 3.14
N GLY A 64 1.04 -4.54 4.43
CA GLY A 64 0.79 -5.53 5.48
C GLY A 64 -0.66 -6.03 5.47
N ALA A 65 -1.64 -5.15 5.22
CA ALA A 65 -3.03 -5.56 5.07
C ALA A 65 -3.25 -6.55 3.91
N LEU A 66 -2.50 -6.40 2.81
CA LEU A 66 -2.53 -7.34 1.68
C LEU A 66 -1.95 -8.69 2.09
N GLY A 67 -0.79 -8.69 2.76
CA GLY A 67 -0.18 -9.92 3.28
C GLY A 67 -1.12 -10.68 4.23
N TRP A 68 -1.76 -9.97 5.16
CA TRP A 68 -2.75 -10.54 6.08
C TRP A 68 -3.97 -11.12 5.36
N LEU A 69 -4.48 -10.43 4.32
CA LEU A 69 -5.62 -10.91 3.54
C LEU A 69 -5.26 -12.19 2.76
N LEU A 70 -4.09 -12.22 2.12
CA LEU A 70 -3.58 -13.39 1.42
C LEU A 70 -3.40 -14.58 2.36
N LEU A 71 -2.81 -14.36 3.54
CA LEU A 71 -2.64 -15.37 4.57
C LEU A 71 -3.98 -15.92 5.06
N HIS A 72 -4.97 -15.05 5.29
CA HIS A 72 -6.30 -15.49 5.76
C HIS A 72 -6.99 -16.42 4.76
N HIS A 73 -6.81 -16.21 3.45
CA HIS A 73 -7.33 -17.13 2.43
C HIS A 73 -6.65 -18.50 2.41
N ILE A 74 -5.46 -18.65 3.00
CA ILE A 74 -4.77 -19.94 3.11
C ILE A 74 -5.18 -20.66 4.39
N VAL A 75 -5.10 -19.95 5.52
CA VAL A 75 -5.32 -20.53 6.85
C VAL A 75 -6.81 -20.71 7.15
N GLY A 76 -7.65 -19.82 6.63
CA GLY A 76 -9.08 -19.78 6.91
C GLY A 76 -9.40 -19.47 8.38
N GLY A 77 -10.53 -20.00 8.83
CA GLY A 77 -11.00 -19.81 10.21
C GLY A 77 -11.81 -18.53 10.43
N GLY A 78 -12.61 -18.53 11.49
CA GLY A 78 -13.58 -17.46 11.80
C GLY A 78 -12.97 -16.14 12.30
N TRP A 79 -11.71 -16.14 12.76
CA TRP A 79 -11.04 -14.95 13.31
C TRP A 79 -10.89 -13.83 12.28
N GLY A 80 -10.63 -14.17 11.01
CA GLY A 80 -10.49 -13.18 9.95
C GLY A 80 -11.83 -12.60 9.48
N PHE A 81 -12.98 -13.14 9.89
CA PHE A 81 -14.28 -12.58 9.51
C PHE A 81 -14.42 -11.12 9.94
N VAL A 82 -13.97 -10.80 11.16
CA VAL A 82 -14.03 -9.43 11.70
C VAL A 82 -13.03 -8.50 11.02
N LEU A 83 -11.85 -9.02 10.64
CA LEU A 83 -10.76 -8.23 10.06
C LEU A 83 -10.86 -8.06 8.54
N ARG A 84 -11.45 -9.02 7.83
CA ARG A 84 -11.45 -9.11 6.35
C ARG A 84 -11.90 -7.81 5.69
N ARG A 85 -13.00 -7.21 6.16
CA ARG A 85 -13.54 -5.97 5.57
C ARG A 85 -12.62 -4.77 5.79
N ALA A 86 -12.00 -4.66 6.96
CA ALA A 86 -11.02 -3.61 7.25
C ALA A 86 -9.76 -3.80 6.40
N LEU A 87 -9.23 -5.03 6.33
CA LEU A 87 -8.06 -5.35 5.50
C LEU A 87 -8.32 -5.08 4.02
N GLU A 88 -9.46 -5.54 3.48
CA GLU A 88 -9.88 -5.24 2.11
C GLU A 88 -9.95 -3.72 1.88
N ALA A 89 -10.60 -2.96 2.78
CA ALA A 89 -10.66 -1.51 2.66
C ALA A 89 -9.26 -0.87 2.64
N THR A 90 -8.34 -1.31 3.50
CA THR A 90 -6.96 -0.81 3.54
C THR A 90 -6.20 -1.14 2.26
N THR A 91 -6.29 -2.36 1.72
CA THR A 91 -5.58 -2.72 0.47
C THR A 91 -6.05 -1.92 -0.76
N ARG A 92 -7.24 -1.31 -0.73
CA ARG A 92 -7.70 -0.38 -1.78
C ARG A 92 -6.90 0.93 -1.82
N LEU A 93 -6.05 1.19 -0.82
CA LEU A 93 -5.13 2.31 -0.81
C LEU A 93 -3.85 2.04 -1.63
N LEU A 94 -3.60 0.82 -2.11
CA LEU A 94 -2.40 0.52 -2.92
C LEU A 94 -2.22 1.44 -4.15
N PRO A 95 -3.25 1.75 -4.96
CA PRO A 95 -3.12 2.73 -6.04
C PRO A 95 -2.78 4.14 -5.53
N LEU A 96 -3.30 4.53 -4.36
CA LEU A 96 -2.94 5.79 -3.72
C LEU A 96 -1.48 5.78 -3.26
N MET A 97 -1.00 4.67 -2.68
CA MET A 97 0.41 4.52 -2.30
C MET A 97 1.33 4.60 -3.52
N ALA A 98 0.93 4.04 -4.67
CA ALA A 98 1.67 4.20 -5.92
C ALA A 98 1.77 5.66 -6.37
N LEU A 99 0.70 6.45 -6.20
CA LEU A 99 0.74 7.89 -6.47
C LEU A 99 1.62 8.64 -5.46
N LEU A 100 1.52 8.30 -4.17
CA LEU A 100 2.35 8.88 -3.10
C LEU A 100 3.81 8.44 -3.16
N PHE A 101 4.15 7.47 -4.01
CA PHE A 101 5.54 7.12 -4.29
C PHE A 101 6.23 8.16 -5.19
N VAL A 102 5.49 9.04 -5.88
CA VAL A 102 6.08 10.01 -6.83
C VAL A 102 7.14 10.91 -6.18
N PRO A 103 6.94 11.53 -5.00
CA PRO A 103 7.99 12.31 -4.35
C PRO A 103 9.23 11.49 -3.97
N VAL A 104 9.08 10.19 -3.65
CA VAL A 104 10.21 9.28 -3.40
C VAL A 104 11.01 9.06 -4.69
N GLY A 105 10.32 8.77 -5.80
CA GLY A 105 10.95 8.63 -7.13
C GLY A 105 11.64 9.91 -7.61
N LEU A 106 11.03 11.08 -7.39
CA LEU A 106 11.66 12.37 -7.67
C LEU A 106 12.87 12.63 -6.77
N GLY A 107 12.76 12.33 -5.47
CA GLY A 107 13.87 12.41 -4.51
C GLY A 107 15.06 11.55 -4.89
N MET A 108 14.81 10.38 -5.47
CA MET A 108 15.82 9.53 -6.09
C MET A 108 16.43 10.20 -7.33
N LEU A 109 15.61 10.66 -8.29
CA LEU A 109 16.08 11.26 -9.54
C LEU A 109 16.93 12.52 -9.33
N PHE A 110 16.61 13.32 -8.31
CA PHE A 110 17.40 14.51 -7.94
C PHE A 110 18.62 14.18 -7.06
N GLY A 111 18.88 12.90 -6.76
CA GLY A 111 20.04 12.47 -5.95
C GLY A 111 19.97 12.89 -4.48
N VAL A 112 18.79 13.27 -3.98
CA VAL A 112 18.63 13.78 -2.61
C VAL A 112 18.49 12.62 -1.63
N LEU A 113 17.70 11.61 -2.02
CA LEU A 113 17.27 10.55 -1.11
C LEU A 113 18.29 9.42 -0.97
N TYR A 114 18.87 8.98 -2.09
CA TYR A 114 19.73 7.80 -2.11
C TYR A 114 21.17 8.15 -2.53
N PRO A 115 22.19 7.75 -1.74
CA PRO A 115 23.59 8.02 -2.06
C PRO A 115 24.03 7.45 -3.42
N TRP A 116 23.51 6.28 -3.80
CA TRP A 116 23.82 5.63 -5.08
C TRP A 116 23.27 6.39 -6.31
N ALA A 117 22.30 7.29 -6.11
CA ALA A 117 21.69 8.10 -7.17
C ALA A 117 22.34 9.49 -7.30
N ARG A 118 23.29 9.84 -6.43
CA ARG A 118 23.98 11.14 -6.48
C ARG A 118 24.91 11.24 -7.69
N PRO A 119 25.09 12.45 -8.26
CA PRO A 119 26.15 12.70 -9.23
C PRO A 119 27.51 12.28 -8.65
N GLY A 120 28.28 11.51 -9.41
CA GLY A 120 29.59 11.01 -8.97
C GLY A 120 29.56 9.74 -8.12
N ALA A 121 28.40 9.14 -7.84
CA ALA A 121 28.30 7.89 -7.09
C ALA A 121 29.12 6.73 -7.71
N ALA A 122 29.29 6.71 -9.03
CA ALA A 122 30.09 5.70 -9.72
C ALA A 122 31.61 5.81 -9.46
N ALA A 123 32.10 6.91 -8.87
CA ALA A 123 33.50 7.04 -8.48
C ALA A 123 33.84 6.24 -7.21
N ASP A 124 32.83 5.92 -6.38
CA ASP A 124 33.01 5.03 -5.23
C ASP A 124 32.95 3.57 -5.73
N PRO A 125 34.02 2.77 -5.55
CA PRO A 125 34.05 1.37 -5.99
C PRO A 125 32.89 0.54 -5.42
N ILE A 126 32.46 0.78 -4.18
CA ILE A 126 31.37 0.02 -3.53
C ILE A 126 30.04 0.32 -4.21
N LEU A 127 29.79 1.59 -4.55
CA LEU A 127 28.57 1.99 -5.24
C LEU A 127 28.59 1.56 -6.71
N ALA A 128 29.76 1.59 -7.37
CA ALA A 128 29.93 1.11 -8.74
C ALA A 128 29.53 -0.37 -8.90
N TRP A 129 29.94 -1.23 -7.95
CA TRP A 129 29.54 -2.65 -7.94
C TRP A 129 28.04 -2.87 -7.78
N ARG A 130 27.30 -1.91 -7.23
CA ARG A 130 25.84 -2.01 -7.02
C ARG A 130 25.01 -1.46 -8.18
N GLN A 131 25.62 -0.70 -9.10
CA GLN A 131 24.93 -0.07 -10.25
C GLN A 131 24.09 -1.03 -11.13
N PRO A 132 24.48 -2.31 -11.34
CA PRO A 132 23.62 -3.24 -12.08
C PRO A 132 22.22 -3.40 -11.47
N TYR A 133 22.10 -3.28 -10.14
CA TYR A 133 20.81 -3.34 -9.43
C TYR A 133 20.29 -1.94 -9.05
N LEU A 134 21.14 -1.09 -8.46
CA LEU A 134 20.83 0.27 -7.98
C LEU A 134 21.17 1.32 -9.04
N ASN A 135 20.38 1.36 -10.11
CA ASN A 135 20.37 2.46 -11.07
C ASN A 135 18.97 3.05 -11.21
N PRO A 136 18.84 4.35 -11.59
CA PRO A 136 17.55 5.04 -11.60
C PRO A 136 16.47 4.38 -12.45
N LEU A 137 16.82 3.93 -13.65
CA LEU A 137 15.85 3.31 -14.57
C LEU A 137 15.35 1.97 -14.02
N PHE A 138 16.26 1.09 -13.62
CA PHE A 138 15.90 -0.23 -13.14
C PHE A 138 15.13 -0.15 -11.81
N PHE A 139 15.48 0.80 -10.93
CA PHE A 139 14.71 1.12 -9.72
C PHE A 139 13.25 1.48 -10.03
N LEU A 140 13.01 2.40 -10.98
CA LEU A 140 11.64 2.83 -11.34
C LEU A 140 10.84 1.72 -12.01
N VAL A 141 11.49 0.91 -12.86
CA VAL A 141 10.86 -0.27 -13.47
C VAL A 141 10.44 -1.27 -12.40
N ARG A 142 11.34 -1.60 -11.46
CA ARG A 142 11.01 -2.49 -10.34
C ARG A 142 9.88 -1.94 -9.47
N ALA A 143 9.92 -0.64 -9.14
CA ALA A 143 8.85 0.04 -8.43
C ALA A 143 7.47 -0.17 -9.10
N ALA A 144 7.41 0.09 -10.41
CA ALA A 144 6.20 -0.08 -11.20
C ALA A 144 5.73 -1.54 -11.22
N LEU A 145 6.66 -2.50 -11.35
CA LEU A 145 6.35 -3.92 -11.31
C LEU A 145 5.78 -4.36 -9.96
N TYR A 146 6.36 -3.90 -8.85
CA TYR A 146 5.86 -4.20 -7.50
C TYR A 146 4.43 -3.69 -7.31
N PHE A 147 4.19 -2.41 -7.62
CA PHE A 147 2.86 -1.83 -7.51
C PHE A 147 1.85 -2.51 -8.43
N ALA A 148 2.23 -2.82 -9.68
CA ALA A 148 1.37 -3.54 -10.59
C ALA A 148 0.98 -4.92 -10.02
N ALA A 149 1.93 -5.66 -9.47
CA ALA A 149 1.67 -6.95 -8.84
C ALA A 149 0.73 -6.83 -7.63
N TRP A 150 1.02 -5.92 -6.68
CA TRP A 150 0.20 -5.76 -5.48
C TRP A 150 -1.21 -5.25 -5.79
N ILE A 151 -1.34 -4.28 -6.71
CA ILE A 151 -2.64 -3.77 -7.15
C ILE A 151 -3.43 -4.87 -7.87
N ALA A 152 -2.79 -5.66 -8.73
CA ALA A 152 -3.44 -6.78 -9.41
C ALA A 152 -3.94 -7.84 -8.41
N LEU A 153 -3.14 -8.20 -7.41
CA LEU A 153 -3.54 -9.12 -6.34
C LEU A 153 -4.73 -8.57 -5.55
N ALA A 154 -4.62 -7.33 -5.05
CA ALA A 154 -5.68 -6.70 -4.27
C ALA A 154 -6.98 -6.56 -5.07
N THR A 155 -6.92 -6.10 -6.31
CA THR A 155 -8.12 -5.96 -7.16
C THR A 155 -8.77 -7.31 -7.48
N THR A 156 -7.98 -8.37 -7.70
CA THR A 156 -8.51 -9.72 -7.94
C THR A 156 -9.19 -10.28 -6.68
N LEU A 157 -8.54 -10.14 -5.51
CA LEU A 157 -9.11 -10.51 -4.21
C LEU A 157 -10.45 -9.80 -3.96
N HIS A 158 -10.53 -8.50 -4.22
CA HIS A 158 -11.78 -7.75 -4.07
C HIS A 158 -12.87 -8.21 -5.03
N ARG A 159 -12.53 -8.46 -6.30
CA ARG A 159 -13.50 -8.88 -7.32
C ARG A 159 -14.11 -10.24 -6.97
N TRP A 160 -13.30 -11.22 -6.61
CA TRP A 160 -13.78 -12.55 -6.23
C TRP A 160 -14.40 -12.57 -4.84
N GLY A 161 -13.86 -11.79 -3.89
CA GLY A 161 -14.45 -11.63 -2.57
C GLY A 161 -15.88 -11.10 -2.61
N ARG A 162 -16.15 -10.09 -3.47
CA ARG A 162 -17.51 -9.58 -3.69
C ARG A 162 -18.45 -10.60 -4.33
N ARG A 163 -17.93 -11.45 -5.24
CA ARG A 163 -18.74 -12.52 -5.85
C ARG A 163 -19.09 -13.59 -4.83
N LEU A 164 -18.13 -13.99 -3.99
CA LEU A 164 -18.37 -14.95 -2.90
C LEU A 164 -19.44 -14.45 -1.92
N ASP A 165 -19.47 -13.14 -1.65
CA ASP A 165 -20.47 -12.55 -0.76
C ASP A 165 -21.87 -12.50 -1.40
N ALA A 166 -21.97 -12.51 -2.73
CA ALA A 166 -23.24 -12.53 -3.47
C ALA A 166 -23.74 -13.96 -3.73
N GLU A 167 -22.82 -14.88 -4.03
CA GLU A 167 -23.06 -16.27 -4.38
C GLU A 167 -22.08 -17.13 -3.59
N ALA A 168 -22.59 -18.02 -2.73
CA ALA A 168 -21.77 -18.94 -1.94
C ALA A 168 -21.25 -20.11 -2.80
N ASP A 169 -20.46 -19.80 -3.84
CA ASP A 169 -19.90 -20.74 -4.80
C ASP A 169 -18.56 -21.34 -4.30
N PRO A 170 -18.49 -22.66 -4.05
CA PRO A 170 -17.25 -23.34 -3.66
C PRO A 170 -16.09 -23.17 -4.64
N VAL A 171 -16.37 -22.97 -5.93
CA VAL A 171 -15.33 -22.73 -6.96
C VAL A 171 -14.61 -21.41 -6.70
N ILE A 172 -15.33 -20.38 -6.28
CA ILE A 172 -14.73 -19.07 -5.95
C ILE A 172 -13.86 -19.18 -4.70
N VAL A 173 -14.30 -19.94 -3.69
CA VAL A 173 -13.49 -20.22 -2.49
C VAL A 173 -12.17 -20.88 -2.90
N HIS A 174 -12.21 -21.91 -3.74
CA HIS A 174 -10.99 -22.58 -4.20
C HIS A 174 -10.05 -21.62 -4.95
N ARG A 175 -10.58 -20.78 -5.84
CA ARG A 175 -9.78 -19.76 -6.56
C ARG A 175 -9.14 -18.74 -5.64
N LEU A 176 -9.86 -18.28 -4.61
CA LEU A 176 -9.34 -17.36 -3.60
C LEU A 176 -8.22 -18.02 -2.79
N ASN A 177 -8.34 -19.31 -2.45
CA ASN A 177 -7.29 -20.04 -1.73
C ASN A 177 -6.03 -20.20 -2.59
N LEU A 178 -6.18 -20.54 -3.88
CA LEU A 178 -5.05 -20.62 -4.83
C LEU A 178 -4.37 -19.25 -5.03
N LEU A 179 -5.17 -18.19 -5.17
CA LEU A 179 -4.66 -16.82 -5.25
C LEU A 179 -3.97 -16.40 -3.94
N GLY A 180 -4.49 -16.82 -2.79
CA GLY A 180 -3.86 -16.63 -1.48
C GLY A 180 -2.47 -17.27 -1.46
N ALA A 181 -2.38 -18.56 -1.80
CA ALA A 181 -1.12 -19.31 -1.80
C ALA A 181 -0.08 -18.72 -2.77
N GLY A 182 -0.40 -18.59 -4.05
CA GLY A 182 0.52 -18.03 -5.05
C GLY A 182 0.79 -16.55 -4.83
N GLY A 183 -0.23 -15.79 -4.45
CA GLY A 183 -0.15 -14.37 -4.16
C GLY A 183 0.72 -14.07 -2.94
N LEU A 184 0.72 -14.92 -1.91
CA LEU A 184 1.58 -14.76 -0.74
C LEU A 184 3.06 -14.95 -1.10
N VAL A 185 3.39 -15.90 -1.98
CA VAL A 185 4.77 -16.06 -2.50
C VAL A 185 5.19 -14.84 -3.29
N ALA A 186 4.35 -14.38 -4.23
CA ALA A 186 4.62 -13.18 -5.01
C ALA A 186 4.78 -11.94 -4.11
N TYR A 187 3.92 -11.80 -3.11
CA TYR A 187 3.96 -10.75 -2.09
C TYR A 187 5.29 -10.77 -1.32
N LEU A 188 5.69 -11.92 -0.78
CA LEU A 188 6.91 -12.03 0.03
C LEU A 188 8.15 -11.65 -0.80
N LEU A 189 8.26 -12.19 -2.02
CA LEU A 189 9.38 -11.88 -2.91
C LEU A 189 9.46 -10.39 -3.25
N THR A 190 8.34 -9.82 -3.71
CA THR A 190 8.29 -8.41 -4.11
C THR A 190 8.46 -7.46 -2.93
N ALA A 191 7.92 -7.78 -1.74
CA ALA A 191 8.11 -6.99 -0.54
C ALA A 191 9.57 -7.01 -0.07
N SER A 192 10.24 -8.16 -0.14
CA SER A 192 11.67 -8.24 0.18
C SER A 192 12.51 -7.39 -0.77
N PHE A 193 12.31 -7.49 -2.09
CA PHE A 193 13.05 -6.63 -3.03
C PHE A 193 12.73 -5.14 -2.84
N ALA A 194 11.47 -4.79 -2.55
CA ALA A 194 11.09 -3.42 -2.23
C ALA A 194 11.82 -2.89 -0.99
N SER A 195 12.02 -3.70 0.06
CA SER A 195 12.78 -3.29 1.26
C SER A 195 14.28 -3.09 1.02
N PHE A 196 14.84 -3.68 -0.04
CA PHE A 196 16.21 -3.37 -0.47
C PHE A 196 16.27 -2.07 -1.30
N ASP A 197 15.15 -1.69 -1.92
CA ASP A 197 15.06 -0.51 -2.75
C ASP A 197 14.73 0.75 -1.94
N TRP A 198 13.76 0.70 -1.00
CA TRP A 198 13.19 1.85 -0.29
C TRP A 198 13.30 1.77 1.21
#